data_AF-A0A2H0QS93-F1
#
_entry.id   AF-A0A2H0QS93-F1
#
_cell.length_a   1.000
_cell.length_b   1.000
_cell.length_c   1.000
_cell.angle_alpha   90.00
_cell.angle_beta   90.00
_cell.angle_gamma   90.00
#
_symmetry.space_group_name_H-M   'P 1'
#
loop_
_entity.id
_entity.type
_entity.pdbx_description
1 polymer ?
#
loop_
_entity_poly.entity_id
_entity_poly.type
_entity_poly.pdbx_seq_one_letter_code
_entity_poly.pdbx_strand_id
1 'polypeptide(L)'
;MKSIQTIIKVNKQALDEKRQELVELEGQKEQLINWQKKMKDELAKEFDFAVKNPEMSITFDYYRKLISRRQVNLKLALDDLNLQIENITLQIAELFGEVKKYEIIEQQKLAKILNEQKLRDSKALDEIAISNYLKERNVQEG
;
A
#
# COMPACT_ATOMS: atom_id res chain seq x y z
N MET A 1 -13.06 9.60 23.75
CA MET A 1 -13.13 9.55 22.27
C MET A 1 -11.71 9.38 21.74
N LYS A 2 -11.44 8.39 20.88
CA LYS A 2 -10.10 8.26 20.25
C LYS A 2 -9.82 9.53 19.45
N SER A 3 -8.61 10.10 19.56
CA SER A 3 -8.24 11.29 18.79
C SER A 3 -8.17 10.94 17.30
N ILE A 4 -8.46 11.90 16.42
CA ILE A 4 -8.33 11.73 14.95
C ILE A 4 -6.93 11.25 14.58
N GLN A 5 -5.89 11.75 15.28
CA GLN A 5 -4.51 11.33 15.13
C GLN A 5 -4.31 9.83 15.42
N THR A 6 -4.98 9.31 16.45
CA THR A 6 -4.95 7.88 16.77
C THR A 6 -5.55 7.04 15.65
N ILE A 7 -6.66 7.50 15.05
CA ILE A 7 -7.31 6.81 13.92
C ILE A 7 -6.39 6.81 12.70
N ILE A 8 -5.80 7.95 12.36
CA ILE A 8 -4.83 8.05 11.25
C ILE A 8 -3.66 7.09 11.46
N LYS A 9 -3.11 7.02 12.68
CA LYS A 9 -1.99 6.12 12.99
C LYS A 9 -2.37 4.65 12.82
N VAL A 10 -3.53 4.25 13.33
CA VAL A 10 -4.03 2.86 13.19
C VAL A 10 -4.24 2.51 11.72
N ASN A 11 -4.88 3.38 10.94
CA ASN A 11 -5.13 3.13 9.53
C ASN A 11 -3.84 3.10 8.69
N LYS A 12 -2.83 3.91 9.04
CA LYS A 12 -1.50 3.84 8.42
C LYS A 12 -0.81 2.52 8.71
N GLN A 13 -0.87 2.04 9.94
CA GLN A 13 -0.31 0.74 10.29
C GLN A 13 -0.99 -0.39 9.51
N ALA A 14 -2.33 -0.40 9.44
CA ALA A 14 -3.08 -1.37 8.65
C ALA A 14 -2.73 -1.31 7.14
N LEU A 15 -2.53 -0.10 6.60
CA LEU A 15 -2.08 0.10 5.22
C LEU A 15 -0.68 -0.49 4.98
N ASP A 16 0.25 -0.29 5.91
CA ASP A 16 1.61 -0.82 5.82
C ASP A 16 1.62 -2.35 5.93
N GLU A 17 0.80 -2.92 6.83
CA GLU A 17 0.59 -4.37 6.94
C GLU A 17 0.07 -4.97 5.62
N LYS A 18 -0.93 -4.33 4.99
CA LYS A 18 -1.47 -4.78 3.70
C LYS A 18 -0.48 -4.67 2.55
N ARG A 19 0.37 -3.63 2.55
CA ARG A 19 1.46 -3.49 1.56
C ARG A 19 2.50 -4.59 1.73
N GLN A 20 2.83 -4.94 2.97
CA GLN A 20 3.74 -6.06 3.21
C GLN A 20 3.13 -7.38 2.72
N GLU A 21 1.85 -7.62 2.99
CA GLU A 21 1.11 -8.79 2.49
C GLU A 21 1.15 -8.86 0.94
N LEU A 22 0.96 -7.72 0.25
CA LEU A 22 1.09 -7.63 -1.20
C LEU A 22 2.47 -8.04 -1.70
N VAL A 23 3.54 -7.52 -1.08
CA VAL A 23 4.94 -7.86 -1.44
C VAL A 23 5.19 -9.36 -1.27
N GLU A 24 4.68 -9.97 -0.20
CA GLU A 24 4.81 -11.40 0.05
C GLU A 24 4.10 -12.23 -1.04
N LEU A 25 2.88 -11.86 -1.43
CA LEU A 25 2.15 -12.53 -2.53
C LEU A 25 2.85 -12.36 -3.89
N GLU A 26 3.35 -11.17 -4.19
CA GLU A 26 4.12 -10.92 -5.42
C GLU A 26 5.39 -11.78 -5.46
N GLY A 27 6.07 -11.92 -4.33
CA GLY A 27 7.23 -12.81 -4.19
C GLY A 27 6.87 -14.28 -4.43
N GLN A 28 5.74 -14.76 -3.88
CA GLN A 28 5.25 -16.12 -4.15
C GLN A 28 4.92 -16.33 -5.63
N LYS A 29 4.28 -15.35 -6.26
CA LYS A 29 3.97 -15.38 -7.70
C LYS A 29 5.25 -15.47 -8.53
N GLU A 30 6.27 -14.67 -8.23
CA GLU A 30 7.55 -14.70 -8.92
C GLU A 30 8.23 -16.07 -8.79
N GLN A 31 8.19 -16.68 -7.59
CA GLN A 31 8.71 -18.02 -7.37
C GLN A 31 8.01 -19.07 -8.25
N LEU A 32 6.68 -19.03 -8.35
CA LEU A 32 5.92 -19.94 -9.21
C LEU A 32 6.25 -19.74 -10.70
N ILE A 33 6.41 -18.50 -11.15
CA ILE A 33 6.82 -18.20 -12.54
C ILE A 33 8.22 -18.77 -12.82
N ASN A 34 9.15 -18.60 -11.88
CA ASN A 34 10.50 -19.13 -12.01
C ASN A 34 10.50 -20.67 -12.04
N TRP A 35 9.71 -21.32 -11.19
CA TRP A 35 9.52 -22.78 -11.24
C TRP A 35 8.93 -23.23 -12.57
N GLN A 36 7.91 -22.54 -13.09
CA GLN A 36 7.33 -22.85 -14.39
C GLN A 36 8.38 -22.76 -15.52
N LYS A 37 9.26 -21.75 -15.47
CA LYS A 37 10.36 -21.61 -16.43
C LYS A 37 11.36 -22.76 -16.32
N LYS A 38 11.83 -23.08 -15.10
CA LYS A 38 12.74 -24.21 -14.87
C LYS A 38 12.16 -25.54 -15.36
N MET A 39 10.87 -25.78 -15.10
CA MET A 39 10.20 -26.99 -15.60
C MET A 39 10.14 -27.06 -17.13
N LYS A 40 9.98 -25.93 -17.82
CA LYS A 40 10.02 -25.90 -19.30
C LYS A 40 11.42 -26.21 -19.81
N ASP A 41 12.45 -25.67 -19.17
CA ASP A 41 13.85 -25.91 -19.53
C ASP A 41 14.25 -27.38 -19.29
N GLU A 42 13.79 -27.98 -18.19
CA GLU A 42 13.98 -29.40 -17.88
C GLU A 42 13.27 -30.30 -18.90
N LEU A 43 12.02 -30.00 -19.25
CA LEU A 43 11.26 -30.74 -20.26
C LEU A 43 11.96 -30.73 -21.63
N ALA A 44 12.53 -29.58 -22.03
CA ALA A 44 13.26 -29.45 -23.29
C ALA A 44 14.51 -30.35 -23.31
N LYS A 45 15.27 -30.38 -22.20
CA LYS A 45 16.44 -31.25 -22.06
C LYS A 45 16.08 -32.73 -22.11
N GLU A 46 15.01 -33.12 -21.42
CA GLU A 46 14.51 -34.51 -21.42
C GLU A 46 14.00 -34.92 -22.81
N PHE A 47 13.36 -34.01 -23.53
CA PHE A 47 12.95 -34.26 -24.92
C PHE A 47 14.16 -34.51 -25.83
N ASP A 48 15.16 -33.62 -25.80
CA ASP A 48 16.39 -33.77 -26.60
C ASP A 48 17.13 -35.08 -26.28
N PHE A 49 17.09 -35.52 -25.02
CA PHE A 49 17.69 -36.79 -24.59
C PHE A 49 16.91 -38.00 -25.10
N ALA A 50 15.58 -37.97 -25.03
CA ALA A 50 14.71 -39.04 -25.51
C ALA A 50 14.77 -39.21 -27.04
N VAL A 51 14.90 -38.10 -27.80
CA VAL A 51 15.08 -38.14 -29.26
C VAL A 51 16.38 -38.88 -29.64
N LYS A 52 17.44 -38.74 -28.84
CA LYS A 52 18.73 -39.41 -29.08
C LYS A 52 18.76 -40.86 -28.63
N ASN A 53 17.82 -41.30 -27.79
CA ASN A 53 17.79 -42.63 -27.20
C ASN A 53 16.39 -43.25 -27.35
N PRO A 54 16.12 -44.00 -28.44
CA PRO A 54 14.80 -44.55 -28.75
C PRO A 54 14.21 -45.44 -27.63
N GLU A 55 15.07 -46.12 -26.87
CA GLU A 55 14.68 -46.97 -25.73
C GLU A 55 14.00 -46.19 -24.59
N MET A 56 14.24 -44.88 -24.50
CA MET A 56 13.69 -43.99 -23.46
C MET A 56 12.33 -43.37 -23.82
N SER A 57 11.76 -43.72 -24.99
CA SER A 57 10.50 -43.14 -25.47
C SER A 57 9.32 -43.34 -24.51
N ILE A 58 9.19 -44.55 -23.93
CA ILE A 58 8.10 -44.88 -22.99
C ILE A 58 8.23 -44.08 -21.68
N THR A 59 9.46 -43.95 -21.16
CA THR A 59 9.72 -43.16 -19.95
C THR A 59 9.46 -41.67 -20.16
N PHE A 60 9.77 -41.15 -21.35
CA PHE A 60 9.51 -39.77 -21.71
C PHE A 60 8.01 -39.44 -21.77
N ASP A 61 7.19 -40.35 -22.32
CA ASP A 61 5.73 -40.18 -22.36
C ASP A 61 5.10 -40.09 -20.96
N TYR A 62 5.59 -40.89 -20.01
CA TYR A 62 5.15 -40.80 -18.61
C TYR A 62 5.56 -39.46 -17.99
N TYR A 63 6.81 -39.04 -18.19
CA TYR A 63 7.33 -37.77 -17.70
C TYR A 63 6.53 -36.57 -18.26
N ARG A 64 6.22 -36.57 -19.57
CA ARG A 64 5.42 -35.52 -20.21
C ARG A 64 4.03 -35.40 -19.59
N LYS A 65 3.36 -36.52 -19.30
CA LYS A 65 2.04 -36.52 -18.62
C LYS A 65 2.13 -35.94 -17.20
N LEU A 66 3.19 -36.28 -16.47
CA LEU A 66 3.44 -35.73 -15.13
C LEU A 66 3.65 -34.21 -15.17
N ILE A 67 4.47 -33.73 -16.10
CA ILE A 67 4.75 -32.28 -16.26
C ILE A 67 3.49 -31.53 -16.68
N SER A 68 2.68 -32.08 -17.60
CA SER A 68 1.41 -31.47 -18.02
C SER A 68 0.46 -31.25 -16.82
N ARG A 69 0.29 -32.27 -15.96
CA ARG A 69 -0.51 -32.13 -14.73
C ARG A 69 0.03 -31.05 -13.80
N ARG A 70 1.35 -31.01 -13.60
CA ARG A 70 1.99 -29.98 -12.76
C ARG A 70 1.84 -28.58 -13.34
N GLN A 71 1.91 -28.41 -14.66
CA GLN A 71 1.68 -27.13 -15.33
C GLN A 71 0.24 -26.62 -15.14
N VAL A 72 -0.76 -27.52 -15.19
CA VAL A 72 -2.16 -27.16 -14.90
C VAL A 72 -2.28 -26.67 -13.46
N ASN A 73 -1.71 -27.40 -12.50
CA ASN A 73 -1.75 -27.00 -11.08
C ASN A 73 -1.03 -25.66 -10.83
N LEU A 74 0.13 -25.45 -11.46
CA LEU A 74 0.86 -24.18 -11.38
C LEU A 74 0.04 -23.01 -11.95
N LYS A 75 -0.66 -23.24 -13.07
CA LYS A 75 -1.53 -22.22 -13.66
C LYS A 75 -2.66 -21.86 -12.71
N LEU A 76 -3.34 -22.85 -12.14
CA LEU A 76 -4.42 -22.61 -11.17
C LEU A 76 -3.91 -21.84 -9.94
N ALA A 77 -2.73 -22.20 -9.42
CA ALA A 77 -2.12 -21.50 -8.30
C ALA A 77 -1.73 -20.05 -8.65
N LEU A 78 -1.24 -19.80 -9.87
CA LEU A 78 -0.94 -18.44 -10.34
C LEU A 78 -2.22 -17.61 -10.52
N ASP A 79 -3.27 -18.20 -11.07
CA ASP A 79 -4.57 -17.54 -11.26
C ASP A 79 -5.17 -17.16 -9.89
N ASP A 80 -5.10 -18.05 -8.90
CA ASP A 80 -5.53 -17.77 -7.52
C ASP A 80 -4.70 -16.66 -6.86
N LEU A 81 -3.36 -16.71 -6.96
CA LEU A 81 -2.50 -15.64 -6.45
C LEU A 81 -2.79 -14.29 -7.10
N ASN A 82 -3.10 -14.25 -8.41
CA ASN A 82 -3.45 -13.01 -9.09
C ASN A 82 -4.75 -12.41 -8.52
N LEU A 83 -5.76 -13.24 -8.24
CA LEU A 83 -7.00 -12.78 -7.61
C LEU A 83 -6.75 -12.26 -6.19
N GLN A 84 -5.90 -12.94 -5.41
CA GLN A 84 -5.52 -12.48 -4.07
C GLN A 84 -4.79 -11.12 -4.13
N ILE A 85 -3.85 -10.96 -5.06
CA ILE A 85 -3.13 -9.70 -5.31
C ILE A 85 -4.09 -8.57 -5.68
N GLU A 86 -5.04 -8.83 -6.57
CA GLU A 86 -6.05 -7.85 -6.97
C GLU A 86 -6.91 -7.42 -5.78
N ASN A 87 -7.38 -8.39 -4.98
CA ASN A 87 -8.17 -8.12 -3.77
C ASN A 87 -7.41 -7.28 -2.74
N ILE A 88 -6.14 -7.61 -2.46
CA ILE A 88 -5.32 -6.82 -1.53
C ILE A 88 -5.07 -5.41 -2.08
N THR A 89 -4.85 -5.29 -3.39
CA THR A 89 -4.66 -3.97 -4.03
C THR A 89 -5.89 -3.08 -3.84
N LEU A 90 -7.10 -3.64 -3.95
CA LEU A 90 -8.35 -2.92 -3.67
C LEU A 90 -8.44 -2.51 -2.18
N GLN A 91 -8.12 -3.41 -1.25
CA GLN A 91 -8.10 -3.10 0.19
C GLN A 91 -7.10 -1.99 0.54
N ILE A 92 -5.92 -2.00 -0.09
CA ILE A 92 -4.90 -0.94 0.04
C ILE A 92 -5.48 0.40 -0.44
N ALA A 93 -6.16 0.41 -1.58
CA ALA A 93 -6.76 1.62 -2.14
C ALA A 93 -7.85 2.20 -1.20
N GLU A 94 -8.69 1.33 -0.63
CA GLU A 94 -9.72 1.70 0.34
C GLU A 94 -9.11 2.31 1.61
N LEU A 95 -8.16 1.60 2.24
CA LEU A 95 -7.46 2.09 3.44
C LEU A 95 -6.72 3.41 3.20
N PHE A 96 -6.08 3.56 2.05
CA PHE A 96 -5.42 4.81 1.67
C PHE A 96 -6.42 5.96 1.56
N GLY A 97 -7.59 5.71 0.97
CA GLY A 97 -8.70 6.68 0.90
C GLY A 97 -9.16 7.11 2.29
N GLU A 98 -9.30 6.18 3.23
CA GLU A 98 -9.65 6.49 4.61
C GLU A 98 -8.59 7.34 5.31
N VAL A 99 -7.31 6.97 5.19
CA VAL A 99 -6.21 7.75 5.76
C VAL A 99 -6.27 9.20 5.25
N LYS A 100 -6.43 9.39 3.94
CA LYS A 100 -6.50 10.72 3.33
C LYS A 100 -7.69 11.52 3.83
N LYS A 101 -8.86 10.89 3.95
CA LYS A 101 -10.05 11.53 4.51
C LYS A 101 -9.78 12.07 5.91
N TYR A 102 -9.19 11.27 6.80
CA TYR A 102 -8.90 11.70 8.16
C TYR A 102 -7.79 12.77 8.22
N GLU A 103 -6.76 12.67 7.38
CA GLU A 103 -5.72 13.71 7.26
C GLU A 103 -6.32 15.07 6.87
N ILE A 104 -7.26 15.10 5.92
CA ILE A 104 -7.94 16.34 5.51
C ILE A 104 -8.76 16.92 6.67
N ILE A 105 -9.50 16.10 7.40
CA ILE A 105 -10.29 16.55 8.56
C ILE A 105 -9.37 17.12 9.65
N GLU A 106 -8.22 16.48 9.90
CA GLU A 106 -7.23 16.98 10.85
C GLU A 106 -6.67 18.34 10.41
N GLN A 107 -6.29 18.49 9.15
CA GLN A 107 -5.78 19.74 8.60
C GLN A 107 -6.79 20.88 8.71
N GLN A 108 -8.06 20.63 8.39
CA GLN A 108 -9.14 21.61 8.54
C GLN A 108 -9.32 22.04 10.01
N LYS A 109 -9.25 21.08 10.94
CA LYS A 109 -9.34 21.37 12.37
C LYS A 109 -8.17 22.23 12.85
N LEU A 110 -6.94 21.92 12.43
CA LEU A 110 -5.75 22.70 12.78
C LEU A 110 -5.81 24.10 12.18
N ALA A 111 -6.23 24.24 10.91
CA ALA A 111 -6.41 25.53 10.26
C ALA A 111 -7.43 26.41 10.99
N LYS A 112 -8.54 25.83 11.45
CA LYS A 112 -9.55 26.54 12.25
C LYS A 112 -8.96 27.03 13.58
N ILE A 113 -8.24 26.18 14.31
CA ILE A 113 -7.60 26.54 15.58
C ILE A 113 -6.60 27.67 15.38
N LEU A 114 -5.75 27.58 14.35
CA LEU A 114 -4.77 28.63 14.02
C LEU A 114 -5.45 29.95 13.66
N ASN A 115 -6.55 29.91 12.92
CA ASN A 115 -7.29 31.13 12.57
C ASN A 115 -7.95 31.77 13.81
N GLU A 116 -8.54 30.96 14.69
CA GLU A 116 -9.10 31.44 15.96
C GLU A 116 -8.02 32.05 16.87
N GLN A 117 -6.83 31.45 16.93
CA GLN A 117 -5.69 32.01 17.66
C GLN A 117 -5.24 33.34 17.06
N LYS A 118 -5.03 33.41 15.73
CA LYS A 118 -4.67 34.66 15.04
C LYS A 118 -5.69 35.78 15.27
N LEU A 119 -6.98 35.46 15.25
CA LEU A 119 -8.04 36.44 15.54
C LEU A 119 -7.99 36.92 16.99
N ARG A 120 -7.69 36.04 17.96
CA ARG A 120 -7.53 36.44 19.37
C ARG A 120 -6.30 37.31 19.56
N ASP A 121 -5.17 36.92 18.98
CA ASP A 121 -3.90 37.66 19.07
C ASP A 121 -4.02 39.04 18.42
N SER A 122 -4.66 39.13 17.25
CA SER A 122 -4.93 40.42 16.58
C SER A 122 -5.77 41.34 17.45
N LYS A 123 -6.87 40.85 18.04
CA LYS A 123 -7.72 41.66 18.93
C LYS A 123 -6.96 42.15 20.15
N ALA A 124 -6.13 41.31 20.75
CA ALA A 124 -5.31 41.70 21.91
C ALA A 124 -4.29 42.80 21.54
N LEU A 125 -3.67 42.71 20.34
CA LEU A 125 -2.76 43.75 19.85
C LEU A 125 -3.49 45.07 19.56
N ASP A 126 -4.68 45.00 18.96
CA ASP A 126 -5.51 46.18 18.69
C ASP A 126 -5.92 46.88 20.00
N GLU A 127 -6.31 46.14 21.02
CA GLU A 127 -6.62 46.67 22.36
C GLU A 127 -5.42 47.38 23.00
N ILE A 128 -4.22 46.79 22.90
CA ILE A 128 -2.98 47.40 23.40
C ILE A 128 -2.64 48.68 22.62
N ALA A 129 -2.77 48.66 21.30
CA ALA A 129 -2.51 49.83 20.45
C ALA A 129 -3.44 51.00 20.80
N ILE A 130 -4.74 50.73 20.98
CA ILE A 130 -5.73 51.74 21.40
C ILE A 130 -5.37 52.27 22.79
N SER A 131 -5.03 51.41 23.75
CA SER A 131 -4.64 51.83 25.10
C SER A 131 -3.42 52.76 25.09
N ASN A 132 -2.40 52.43 24.30
CA ASN A 132 -1.20 53.24 24.17
C ASN A 132 -1.49 54.59 23.51
N TYR A 133 -2.26 54.59 22.42
CA TYR A 133 -2.67 55.82 21.75
C TYR A 133 -3.43 56.78 22.68
N LEU A 134 -4.37 56.25 23.49
CA LEU A 134 -5.11 57.06 24.47
C LEU A 134 -4.20 57.63 25.56
N LYS A 135 -3.20 56.87 26.03
CA LYS A 135 -2.21 57.37 26.99
C LYS A 135 -1.37 58.50 26.42
N GLU A 136 -0.85 58.34 25.20
CA GLU A 136 -0.05 59.37 24.54
C GLU A 136 -0.84 60.67 24.33
N ARG A 137 -2.11 60.57 23.95
CA ARG A 137 -2.98 61.73 23.80
C ARG A 137 -3.23 62.45 25.13
N ASN A 138 -3.52 61.71 26.20
CA ASN A 138 -3.74 62.31 27.53
C ASN A 138 -2.49 62.99 28.11
N VAL A 139 -1.29 62.59 27.68
CA VAL A 139 -0.03 63.24 28.07
C VAL A 139 0.24 64.52 27.27
N GLN A 140 -0.35 64.69 26.08
CA GLN A 140 -0.20 65.90 25.27
C GLN A 140 -1.22 67.01 25.61
N GLU A 141 -2.36 66.66 26.19
CA GLU A 141 -3.43 67.59 26.57
C GLU A 141 -3.33 68.11 28.02
N GLY A 142 -2.33 67.67 28.81
CA GLY A 142 -2.08 68.12 30.19
C GLY A 142 -0.77 68.88 30.34
#